data_AF-A0A7W7MA95-F1
#
_entry.id   AF-A0A7W7MA95-F1
#
_cell.length_a   1.000
_cell.length_b   1.000
_cell.length_c   1.000
_cell.angle_alpha   90.00
_cell.angle_beta   90.00
_cell.angle_gamma   90.00
#
_symmetry.space_group_name_H-M   'P 1'
#
loop_
_entity.id
_entity.type
_entity.pdbx_description
1 polymer ?
#
loop_
_entity_poly.entity_id
_entity_poly.type
_entity_poly.pdbx_seq_one_letter_code
_entity_poly.pdbx_strand_id
1 'polypeptide(L)'
;MGVVNLMEFVPVLALGTLVFTLVLFLKNLSARQWGSVVTQLIAWAAGIGGVFLMASTSFAAGITIGDQSLDALSVWSKVLIGLLATSLLSVGNEFKKAIDRSDSAAAPAWFGGRFGGGASSPPQSLAGVATPEAVADAQRQVAGSRSTAKGNGPR
;
A
#
# COMPACT_ATOMS: atom_id res chain seq x y z
N MET A 1 4.59 36.60 9.89
CA MET A 1 4.29 35.21 9.46
C MET A 1 3.17 35.31 8.44
N GLY A 2 3.46 35.06 7.15
CA GLY A 2 2.43 35.13 6.11
C GLY A 2 1.48 33.94 6.22
N VAL A 3 0.18 34.21 6.26
CA VAL A 3 -0.84 33.16 6.19
C VAL A 3 -0.81 32.63 4.76
N VAL A 4 -0.26 31.44 4.57
CA VAL A 4 -0.28 30.77 3.27
C VAL A 4 -1.73 30.38 2.99
N ASN A 5 -2.31 30.89 1.90
CA ASN A 5 -3.67 30.53 1.53
C ASN A 5 -3.71 29.06 1.11
N LEU A 6 -4.56 28.27 1.76
CA LEU A 6 -4.74 26.84 1.44
C LEU A 6 -5.02 26.63 -0.07
N MET A 7 -5.70 27.59 -0.71
CA MET A 7 -6.06 27.54 -2.13
C MET A 7 -4.85 27.58 -3.07
N GLU A 8 -3.73 28.19 -2.66
CA GLU A 8 -2.49 28.20 -3.45
C GLU A 8 -1.73 26.87 -3.37
N PHE A 9 -1.99 26.10 -2.31
CA PHE A 9 -1.26 24.85 -2.04
C PHE A 9 -1.94 23.62 -2.67
N VAL A 10 -3.25 23.67 -2.89
CA VAL A 10 -4.02 22.58 -3.50
C VAL A 10 -3.47 22.14 -4.87
N PRO A 11 -3.15 23.05 -5.82
CA PRO A 11 -2.63 22.64 -7.13
C PRO A 11 -1.27 21.93 -7.03
N VAL A 12 -0.40 22.42 -6.15
CA VAL A 12 0.94 21.85 -5.93
C VAL A 12 0.83 20.45 -5.32
N LEU A 13 -0.04 20.27 -4.33
CA LEU A 13 -0.32 18.96 -3.75
C LEU A 13 -0.90 17.98 -4.77
N ALA A 14 -1.83 18.44 -5.61
CA ALA A 14 -2.45 17.61 -6.64
C ALA A 14 -1.40 17.13 -7.67
N LEU A 15 -0.54 18.04 -8.14
CA LEU A 15 0.56 17.70 -9.04
C LEU A 15 1.57 16.76 -8.38
N GLY A 16 1.97 17.03 -7.14
CA GLY A 16 2.89 16.16 -6.39
C GLY A 16 2.33 14.75 -6.23
N THR A 17 1.03 14.63 -5.95
CA THR A 17 0.32 13.35 -5.85
C THR A 17 0.30 12.61 -7.18
N LEU A 18 0.03 13.31 -8.28
CA LEU A 18 0.04 12.71 -9.63
C LEU A 18 1.42 12.20 -10.04
N VAL A 19 2.48 12.97 -9.74
CA VAL A 19 3.86 12.54 -10.02
C VAL A 19 4.20 11.31 -9.19
N PHE A 20 3.83 11.29 -7.91
CA PHE A 20 4.05 10.14 -7.04
C PHE A 20 3.32 8.88 -7.52
N THR A 21 2.04 8.98 -7.89
CA THR A 21 1.28 7.84 -8.42
C THR A 21 1.84 7.36 -9.76
N LEU A 22 2.33 8.27 -10.62
CA LEU A 22 3.00 7.92 -11.86
C LEU A 22 4.31 7.15 -11.61
N VAL A 23 5.13 7.58 -10.65
CA VAL A 23 6.36 6.88 -10.27
C VAL A 23 6.06 5.48 -9.73
N LEU A 24 5.03 5.34 -8.89
CA LEU A 24 4.58 4.02 -8.40
C LEU A 24 4.10 3.13 -9.55
N PHE A 25 3.37 3.68 -10.52
CA PHE A 25 2.95 2.96 -11.71
C PHE A 25 4.15 2.46 -12.52
N LEU A 26 5.14 3.31 -12.78
CA LEU A 26 6.36 2.94 -13.49
C LEU A 26 7.18 1.89 -12.73
N LYS A 27 7.25 2.00 -11.40
CA LYS A 27 7.89 0.99 -10.55
C LYS A 27 7.20 -0.37 -10.68
N ASN A 28 5.87 -0.41 -10.61
CA ASN A 28 5.09 -1.65 -10.75
C ASN A 28 5.21 -2.23 -12.17
N LEU A 29 5.27 -1.37 -13.19
CA LEU A 29 5.50 -1.76 -14.57
C LEU A 29 6.89 -2.39 -14.75
N SER A 30 7.93 -1.76 -14.20
CA SER A 30 9.30 -2.30 -14.22
C SER A 30 9.42 -3.62 -13.45
N ALA A 31 8.70 -3.75 -12.33
CA ALA A 31 8.64 -4.99 -11.56
C ALA A 31 7.74 -6.06 -12.20
N ARG A 32 7.14 -5.79 -13.37
CA ARG A 32 6.20 -6.67 -14.08
C ARG A 32 5.01 -7.11 -13.22
N GLN A 33 4.58 -6.27 -12.29
CA GLN A 33 3.41 -6.49 -11.45
C GLN A 33 2.14 -6.09 -12.22
N TRP A 34 1.80 -6.87 -13.24
CA TRP A 34 0.71 -6.55 -14.18
C TRP A 34 -0.64 -6.33 -13.51
N GLY A 35 -0.93 -7.02 -12.40
CA GLY A 35 -2.17 -6.82 -11.64
C GLY A 35 -2.32 -5.36 -11.17
N SER A 36 -1.31 -4.82 -10.48
CA SER A 36 -1.32 -3.44 -9.99
C SER A 36 -1.33 -2.41 -11.12
N VAL A 37 -0.59 -2.69 -12.20
CA VAL A 37 -0.55 -1.83 -13.41
C VAL A 37 -1.94 -1.72 -14.04
N VAL A 38 -2.62 -2.85 -14.26
CA VAL A 38 -3.94 -2.88 -14.89
C VAL A 38 -4.98 -2.21 -13.99
N THR A 39 -4.98 -2.46 -12.67
CA THR A 39 -5.89 -1.78 -11.74
C THR A 39 -5.68 -0.27 -11.76
N GLN A 40 -4.43 0.21 -11.80
CA GLN A 40 -4.13 1.64 -11.90
C GLN A 40 -4.63 2.25 -13.21
N LEU A 41 -4.43 1.56 -14.35
CA LEU A 41 -4.93 2.01 -15.64
C LEU A 41 -6.46 2.08 -15.68
N ILE A 42 -7.15 1.08 -15.12
CA ILE A 42 -8.61 1.09 -15.03
C ILE A 42 -9.09 2.26 -14.16
N ALA A 43 -8.41 2.53 -13.04
CA ALA A 43 -8.74 3.66 -12.18
C ALA A 43 -8.55 5.01 -12.90
N TRP A 44 -7.48 5.17 -13.68
CA TRP A 44 -7.27 6.36 -14.52
C TRP A 44 -8.33 6.48 -15.62
N ALA A 45 -8.63 5.39 -16.32
CA ALA A 45 -9.68 5.38 -17.33
C ALA A 45 -11.05 5.73 -16.74
N ALA A 46 -11.38 5.21 -15.55
CA ALA A 46 -12.60 5.53 -14.84
C ALA A 46 -12.66 7.01 -14.42
N GLY A 47 -11.54 7.59 -13.94
CA GLY A 47 -11.46 9.01 -13.60
C GLY A 47 -11.64 9.92 -14.80
N ILE A 48 -10.95 9.61 -15.90
CA ILE A 48 -11.11 10.32 -17.17
C ILE A 48 -12.56 10.20 -17.64
N GLY A 49 -13.11 8.98 -17.71
CA GLY A 49 -14.49 8.74 -18.10
C GLY A 49 -15.50 9.51 -17.23
N GLY A 50 -15.27 9.56 -15.91
CA GLY A 50 -16.08 10.34 -14.98
C GLY A 50 -16.06 11.84 -15.27
N VAL A 51 -14.90 12.42 -15.59
CA VAL A 51 -14.78 13.84 -15.96
C VAL A 51 -15.48 14.12 -17.29
N PHE A 52 -15.35 13.24 -18.29
CA PHE A 52 -16.06 13.40 -19.56
C PHE A 52 -17.58 13.29 -19.38
N LEU A 53 -18.04 12.35 -18.55
CA LEU A 53 -19.45 12.21 -18.22
C LEU A 53 -19.95 13.47 -17.51
N MET A 54 -19.22 13.96 -16.50
CA MET A 54 -19.57 15.19 -15.79
C MET A 54 -19.59 16.39 -16.73
N ALA A 55 -18.60 16.52 -17.63
CA ALA A 55 -18.51 17.58 -18.63
C ALA A 55 -19.68 17.57 -19.63
N SER A 56 -20.34 16.42 -19.84
CA SER A 56 -21.54 16.30 -20.69
C SER A 56 -22.84 16.68 -19.99
N THR A 57 -22.82 16.92 -18.67
CA THR A 57 -24.01 17.31 -17.90
C THR A 57 -24.12 18.83 -17.75
N SER A 58 -25.34 19.32 -17.48
CA SER A 58 -25.57 20.75 -17.16
C SER A 58 -24.83 21.23 -15.91
N PHE A 59 -24.37 20.30 -15.05
CA PHE A 59 -23.54 20.61 -13.90
C PHE A 59 -22.17 21.18 -14.28
N ALA A 60 -21.65 20.86 -15.48
CA ALA A 60 -20.36 21.31 -15.96
C ALA A 60 -20.25 22.85 -16.06
N ALA A 61 -21.37 23.51 -16.40
CA ALA A 61 -21.42 24.97 -16.50
C ALA A 61 -21.24 25.67 -15.14
N GLY A 62 -21.50 24.96 -14.03
CA GLY A 62 -21.32 25.49 -12.67
C GLY A 62 -19.91 25.33 -12.11
N ILE A 63 -19.05 24.49 -12.73
CA ILE A 63 -17.66 24.30 -12.30
C ILE A 63 -16.75 25.11 -13.22
N THR A 64 -16.14 26.15 -12.67
CA THR A 64 -15.13 26.96 -13.36
C THR A 64 -13.73 26.60 -12.88
N ILE A 65 -12.79 26.51 -13.82
CA ILE A 65 -11.36 26.33 -13.56
C ILE A 65 -10.64 27.50 -14.24
N GLY A 66 -10.23 28.48 -13.43
CA GLY A 66 -9.82 29.78 -13.94
C GLY A 66 -11.02 30.49 -14.59
N ASP A 67 -10.83 30.95 -15.83
CA ASP A 67 -11.84 31.70 -16.57
C ASP A 67 -12.68 30.83 -17.53
N GLN A 68 -12.49 29.50 -17.50
CA GLN A 68 -13.19 28.56 -18.38
C GLN A 68 -14.05 27.60 -17.56
N SER A 69 -15.24 27.32 -18.06
CA SER A 69 -16.10 26.26 -17.55
C SER A 69 -15.59 24.88 -17.98
N LEU A 70 -15.93 23.86 -17.20
CA LEU A 70 -15.45 22.50 -17.41
C LEU A 70 -15.79 21.94 -18.80
N ASP A 71 -16.91 22.35 -19.40
CA ASP A 71 -17.34 21.97 -20.75
C ASP A 71 -16.49 22.63 -21.85
N ALA A 72 -16.08 23.89 -21.65
CA ALA A 72 -15.26 24.67 -22.56
C ALA A 72 -13.77 24.26 -22.56
N LEU A 73 -13.34 23.51 -21.55
CA LEU A 73 -11.96 23.04 -21.47
C LEU A 73 -11.59 22.07 -22.60
N SER A 74 -10.33 22.18 -23.02
CA SER A 74 -9.75 21.28 -24.00
C SER A 74 -9.83 19.82 -23.54
N VAL A 75 -9.89 18.90 -24.51
CA VAL A 75 -9.90 17.45 -24.26
C VAL A 75 -8.72 17.04 -23.37
N TRP A 76 -7.53 17.60 -23.60
CA TRP A 76 -6.33 17.31 -22.80
C TRP A 76 -6.44 17.80 -21.36
N SER A 77 -7.03 18.97 -21.14
CA SER A 77 -7.29 19.49 -19.80
C SER A 77 -8.24 18.59 -19.04
N LYS A 78 -9.31 18.10 -19.68
CA LYS A 78 -10.26 17.15 -19.08
C LYS A 78 -9.59 15.82 -18.70
N VAL A 79 -8.70 15.30 -19.56
CA VAL A 79 -7.89 14.12 -19.25
C VAL A 79 -7.00 14.35 -18.03
N LEU A 80 -6.28 15.47 -17.98
CA LEU A 80 -5.41 15.80 -16.86
C LEU A 80 -6.19 15.92 -15.54
N ILE A 81 -7.36 16.58 -15.57
CA ILE A 81 -8.24 16.69 -14.40
C ILE A 81 -8.72 15.32 -13.96
N GLY A 82 -9.08 14.42 -14.88
CA GLY A 82 -9.47 13.04 -14.57
C GLY A 82 -8.36 12.25 -13.90
N LEU A 83 -7.13 12.38 -14.39
CA LEU A 83 -5.94 11.76 -13.80
C LEU A 83 -5.64 12.31 -12.40
N LEU A 84 -5.77 13.62 -12.22
CA LEU A 84 -5.60 14.27 -10.92
C LEU A 84 -6.66 13.80 -9.93
N ALA A 85 -7.94 13.80 -10.31
CA ALA A 85 -9.05 13.39 -9.47
C ALA A 85 -8.89 11.94 -8.97
N THR A 86 -8.55 11.00 -9.86
CA THR A 86 -8.26 9.61 -9.47
C THR A 86 -7.06 9.52 -8.53
N SER A 87 -6.00 10.30 -8.80
CA SER A 87 -4.80 10.27 -7.96
C SER A 87 -5.08 10.79 -6.54
N LEU A 88 -5.90 11.84 -6.40
CA LEU A 88 -6.36 12.33 -5.10
C LEU A 88 -7.22 11.29 -4.37
N LEU A 89 -8.13 10.60 -5.07
CA LEU A 89 -8.96 9.55 -4.48
C LEU A 89 -8.12 8.39 -3.90
N SER A 90 -7.03 8.02 -4.59
CA SER A 90 -6.11 6.99 -4.11
C SER A 90 -5.46 7.39 -2.79
N VAL A 91 -4.98 8.65 -2.69
CA VAL A 91 -4.43 9.19 -1.43
C VAL A 91 -5.49 9.30 -0.35
N GLY A 92 -6.72 9.69 -0.70
CA GLY A 92 -7.83 9.76 0.23
C GLY A 92 -8.13 8.41 0.90
N ASN A 93 -8.07 7.32 0.15
CA ASN A 93 -8.25 5.98 0.71
C ASN A 93 -7.10 5.56 1.65
N GLU A 94 -5.85 5.92 1.33
CA GLU A 94 -4.72 5.68 2.22
C GLU A 94 -4.79 6.55 3.48
N PHE A 95 -5.19 7.81 3.34
CA PHE A 95 -5.37 8.74 4.46
C PHE A 95 -6.51 8.28 5.38
N LYS A 96 -7.62 7.79 4.82
CA LYS A 96 -8.70 7.17 5.59
C LYS A 96 -8.21 5.97 6.38
N LYS A 97 -7.41 5.08 5.78
CA LYS A 97 -6.77 3.96 6.49
C LYS A 97 -5.78 4.43 7.56
N ALA A 98 -5.07 5.53 7.32
CA ALA A 98 -4.08 6.06 8.26
C ALA A 98 -4.74 6.72 9.49
N ILE A 99 -5.93 7.32 9.33
CA ILE A 99 -6.74 7.86 10.43
C ILE A 99 -7.47 6.74 11.15
N ASP A 100 -8.06 5.82 10.39
CA ASP A 100 -8.74 4.64 10.90
C ASP A 100 -7.72 3.57 11.30
N ARG A 101 -6.89 3.88 12.31
CA ARG A 101 -5.95 2.95 12.96
C ARG A 101 -6.64 1.78 13.68
N SER A 102 -7.92 1.56 13.45
CA SER A 102 -8.61 0.34 13.87
C SER A 102 -8.26 -0.77 12.87
N ASP A 103 -7.15 -1.45 13.15
CA ASP A 103 -6.74 -2.71 12.54
C ASP A 103 -7.94 -3.64 12.30
N SER A 104 -8.41 -3.77 11.05
CA SER A 104 -9.30 -4.87 10.63
C SER A 104 -9.39 -5.07 9.12
N ALA A 105 -8.74 -4.25 8.29
CA ALA A 105 -8.69 -4.50 6.85
C ALA A 105 -7.54 -5.47 6.50
N ALA A 106 -7.56 -6.66 7.07
CA ALA A 106 -6.90 -7.80 6.46
C ALA A 106 -7.50 -7.92 5.05
N ALA A 107 -6.71 -7.59 4.02
CA ALA A 107 -7.14 -7.78 2.65
C ALA A 107 -7.53 -9.25 2.50
N PRO A 108 -8.79 -9.59 2.13
CA PRO A 108 -9.12 -10.97 1.86
C PRO A 108 -8.15 -11.44 0.78
N ALA A 109 -7.46 -12.56 1.03
CA ALA A 109 -6.60 -13.17 0.04
C ALA A 109 -7.48 -13.71 -1.09
N TRP A 110 -7.81 -12.87 -2.08
CA TRP A 110 -8.53 -13.31 -3.28
C TRP A 110 -7.68 -14.34 -4.08
N PHE A 111 -6.37 -14.40 -3.82
CA PHE A 111 -5.45 -15.47 -4.25
C PHE A 111 -4.99 -16.37 -3.09
N GLY A 112 -5.85 -16.60 -2.09
CA GLY A 112 -5.70 -17.64 -1.06
C GLY A 112 -6.16 -19.03 -1.51
N GLY A 113 -6.43 -19.21 -2.80
CA GLY A 113 -6.64 -20.51 -3.41
C GLY A 113 -5.29 -21.19 -3.67
N ARG A 114 -4.85 -22.02 -2.72
CA ARG A 114 -4.70 -23.47 -2.95
C ARG A 114 -4.28 -23.89 -4.38
N PHE A 115 -3.18 -23.35 -4.90
CA PHE A 115 -2.50 -23.85 -6.11
C PHE A 115 -1.00 -24.09 -5.86
N GLY A 116 -0.60 -24.27 -4.60
CA GLY A 116 0.65 -24.92 -4.25
C GLY A 116 0.40 -26.41 -4.09
N GLY A 117 0.66 -27.17 -5.16
CA GLY A 117 0.61 -28.62 -5.16
C GLY A 117 1.48 -29.25 -4.07
N GLY A 118 1.10 -30.47 -3.71
CA GLY A 118 1.63 -31.25 -2.60
C GLY A 118 3.15 -31.21 -2.43
N ALA A 119 3.56 -30.82 -1.23
CA ALA A 119 4.55 -31.58 -0.49
C ALA A 119 4.01 -31.71 0.93
N SER A 120 3.76 -32.94 1.33
CA SER A 120 3.42 -33.37 2.67
C SER A 120 4.37 -32.77 3.71
N SER A 121 3.96 -31.68 4.34
CA SER A 121 4.57 -31.26 5.59
C SER A 121 4.17 -32.28 6.66
N PRO A 122 5.12 -32.94 7.34
CA PRO A 122 4.82 -33.87 8.42
C PRO A 122 4.06 -33.14 9.54
N PRO A 123 3.30 -33.87 10.37
CA PRO A 123 2.56 -33.28 11.47
C PRO A 123 3.52 -32.47 12.33
N GLN A 124 3.32 -31.14 12.39
CA GLN A 124 3.94 -30.32 13.41
C GLN A 124 3.37 -30.80 14.74
N SER A 125 4.12 -31.69 15.38
CA SER A 125 4.01 -31.96 16.80
C SER A 125 3.96 -30.61 17.50
N LEU A 126 2.98 -30.45 18.38
CA LEU A 126 2.90 -29.43 19.41
C LEU A 126 4.15 -29.51 20.32
N ALA A 127 5.29 -29.09 19.81
CA ALA A 127 6.43 -28.63 20.59
C ALA A 127 6.06 -27.19 20.96
N GLY A 128 5.53 -26.92 22.14
CA GLY A 128 6.19 -27.23 23.39
C GLY A 128 6.31 -25.86 24.06
N VAL A 129 5.21 -25.40 24.64
CA VAL A 129 5.27 -24.32 25.64
C VAL A 129 6.08 -24.93 26.78
N ALA A 130 7.38 -24.67 26.80
CA ALA A 130 8.26 -25.12 27.85
C ALA A 130 7.73 -24.54 29.17
N THR A 131 7.20 -25.41 30.02
CA THR A 131 6.88 -25.05 31.39
C THR A 131 8.18 -24.54 32.04
N PRO A 132 8.11 -23.52 32.92
CA PRO A 132 9.29 -22.94 33.56
C PRO A 132 10.16 -23.98 34.30
N GLU A 133 9.58 -25.14 34.66
CA GLU A 133 10.28 -26.29 35.22
C GLU A 133 11.30 -26.93 34.23
N ALA A 134 10.94 -27.05 32.95
CA ALA A 134 11.84 -27.61 31.92
C ALA A 134 13.04 -26.69 31.61
N VAL A 135 12.89 -25.38 31.81
CA VAL A 135 13.98 -24.40 31.65
C VAL A 135 14.98 -24.49 32.81
N ALA A 136 14.50 -24.77 34.03
CA ALA A 136 15.35 -24.91 35.21
C ALA A 136 16.26 -26.15 35.14
N ASP A 137 15.75 -27.27 34.63
CA ASP A 137 16.52 -28.51 34.48
C ASP A 137 17.56 -28.41 33.34
N ALA A 138 17.22 -27.72 32.24
CA ALA A 138 18.17 -27.45 31.17
C ALA A 138 19.37 -26.62 31.66
N GLN A 139 19.15 -25.63 32.53
CA GLN A 139 20.24 -24.83 33.09
C GLN A 139 21.12 -25.63 34.07
N ARG A 140 20.57 -26.59 34.82
CA ARG A 140 21.36 -27.46 35.69
C ARG A 140 22.28 -28.40 34.90
N GLN A 141 21.84 -28.91 33.76
CA GLN A 141 22.69 -29.80 32.95
C GLN A 141 23.89 -29.06 32.34
N VAL A 142 23.70 -27.82 31.88
CA VAL A 142 24.80 -27.01 31.33
C VAL A 142 25.84 -26.64 32.39
N ALA A 143 25.41 -26.43 33.65
CA ALA A 143 26.33 -26.15 34.75
C ALA A 143 27.20 -27.38 35.12
N GLY A 144 26.66 -28.60 35.00
CA GLY A 144 27.39 -29.84 35.29
C GLY A 144 28.50 -30.17 34.28
N SER A 145 28.35 -29.77 33.01
CA SER A 145 29.27 -30.19 31.93
C SER A 145 30.62 -29.45 31.92
N ARG A 146 30.77 -28.34 32.66
CA ARG A 146 32.04 -27.57 32.72
C ARG A 146 33.07 -28.12 33.70
N SER A 147 32.74 -29.12 34.52
CA SER A 147 33.62 -29.59 35.59
C SER A 147 34.70 -30.60 35.13
N THR A 148 34.57 -31.20 33.95
CA THR A 148 35.47 -32.32 33.54
C THR A 148 36.63 -31.94 32.61
N ALA A 149 36.74 -30.68 32.18
CA ALA A 149 37.73 -30.26 31.19
C ALA A 149 38.99 -29.60 31.80
N LYS A 150 39.48 -30.08 32.94
CA LYS A 150 40.73 -29.58 33.54
C LYS A 150 41.62 -30.72 34.02
N GLY A 151 42.36 -31.33 33.11
CA GLY A 151 43.42 -32.25 33.49
C GLY A 151 43.98 -33.08 32.35
N ASN A 152 44.80 -32.48 31.47
CA ASN A 152 45.94 -33.21 30.89
C ASN A 152 46.96 -32.23 30.29
N GLY A 153 48.09 -32.06 30.95
CA GLY A 153 49.27 -31.37 30.41
C GLY A 153 50.41 -32.38 30.30
N PRO A 154 51.04 -32.55 29.12
CA PRO A 154 52.16 -33.47 28.96
C PRO A 154 53.46 -32.88 29.57
N ARG A 155 54.22 -33.77 30.22
CA ARG A 155 55.59 -33.56 30.69
C ARG A 155 56.58 -33.68 29.54
#